data_AF-A0A2C6CR15-F1
#
_entry.id   AF-A0A2C6CR15-F1
#
_cell.length_a   1.000
_cell.length_b   1.000
_cell.length_c   1.000
_cell.angle_alpha   90.00
_cell.angle_beta   90.00
_cell.angle_gamma   90.00
#
_symmetry.space_group_name_H-M   'P 1'
#
loop_
_entity.id
_entity.type
_entity.pdbx_description
1 polymer ?
#
loop_
_entity_poly.entity_id
_entity_poly.type
_entity_poly.pdbx_seq_one_letter_code
_entity_poly.pdbx_strand_id
1 'polypeptide(L)'
;MKIISFPPFALLLTIPLFLFTACEDGDDITPVDPDEDTTVVDVEPTYFAAANANTTITTIACTLSDGTETQCYQIVASSLVTDHEMGPWCPDNIADDASAGGIWLEGGEVYDVDGAFVENMADFYNDDTWLMYDANGDIYVTDTEEDCINAANPNVGDAYRNFCVECLPSYITDLSRTFIIPITPVPQTEAAFFAMNPGQITGPGLRGVALNGVEFSAAAPVNNILGAYTLAPFDDAGGHINVNQGYHYHAATGVSFSVAQTDGHPALIGYAADGYGIYGYDENITDLDACLGHYDDIRGYHYHVDKAGANNFINCLQGAYVEG
;
A
#
# COMPACT_ATOMS: atom_id res chain seq x y z
N MET A 1 88.98 -47.93 -3.87
CA MET A 1 88.18 -49.10 -4.33
C MET A 1 86.75 -48.93 -3.87
N LYS A 2 85.91 -48.36 -4.73
CA LYS A 2 84.51 -48.70 -5.00
C LYS A 2 83.92 -47.58 -5.86
N ILE A 3 83.66 -47.94 -7.11
CA ILE A 3 82.98 -47.16 -8.13
C ILE A 3 81.51 -47.10 -7.75
N ILE A 4 80.90 -45.91 -7.78
CA ILE A 4 79.44 -45.77 -7.75
C ILE A 4 79.06 -44.74 -8.82
N SER A 5 78.27 -45.20 -9.77
CA SER A 5 77.76 -44.52 -10.94
C SER A 5 76.57 -43.62 -10.62
N PHE A 6 76.47 -42.46 -11.29
CA PHE A 6 75.26 -41.65 -11.32
C PHE A 6 74.24 -42.17 -12.35
N PRO A 7 72.95 -42.27 -12.01
CA PRO A 7 71.85 -42.23 -12.98
C PRO A 7 71.24 -40.81 -13.08
N PRO A 8 70.46 -40.53 -14.14
CA PRO A 8 70.24 -39.18 -14.63
C PRO A 8 69.07 -38.44 -13.98
N PHE A 9 69.17 -37.12 -14.08
CA PHE A 9 68.20 -36.07 -13.74
C PHE A 9 66.77 -36.42 -14.17
N ALA A 10 65.85 -36.52 -13.21
CA ALA A 10 64.41 -36.53 -13.46
C ALA A 10 63.87 -35.11 -13.26
N LEU A 11 63.44 -34.49 -14.36
CA LEU A 11 62.76 -33.21 -14.40
C LEU A 11 61.33 -33.40 -13.85
N LEU A 12 61.09 -33.00 -12.60
CA LEU A 12 59.73 -32.98 -12.04
C LEU A 12 58.96 -31.79 -12.63
N LEU A 13 58.01 -32.09 -13.50
CA LEU A 13 57.02 -31.15 -14.03
C LEU A 13 55.99 -30.86 -12.92
N THR A 14 55.99 -29.64 -12.38
CA THR A 14 54.98 -29.16 -11.44
C THR A 14 53.66 -28.90 -12.18
N ILE A 15 52.64 -29.72 -11.90
CA ILE A 15 51.25 -29.50 -12.33
C ILE A 15 50.60 -28.53 -11.33
N PRO A 16 50.04 -27.39 -11.76
CA PRO A 16 49.28 -26.52 -10.88
C PRO A 16 47.92 -27.16 -10.58
N LEU A 17 47.64 -27.34 -9.29
CA LEU A 17 46.36 -27.79 -8.74
C LEU A 17 45.34 -26.65 -8.91
N PHE A 18 44.47 -26.76 -9.91
CA PHE A 18 43.28 -25.90 -10.02
C PHE A 18 42.29 -26.30 -8.93
N LEU A 19 42.19 -25.44 -7.91
CA LEU A 19 41.09 -25.46 -6.95
C LEU A 19 39.84 -24.98 -7.68
N PHE A 20 38.90 -25.89 -7.94
CA PHE A 20 37.53 -25.54 -8.28
C PHE A 20 36.85 -25.05 -6.99
N THR A 21 36.72 -23.74 -6.83
CA THR A 21 35.72 -23.14 -5.96
C THR A 21 34.38 -23.27 -6.66
N ALA A 22 33.51 -24.11 -6.11
CA ALA A 22 32.08 -24.12 -6.45
C ALA A 22 31.50 -22.77 -5.99
N CYS A 23 30.94 -22.00 -6.94
CA CYS A 23 29.95 -20.99 -6.59
C CYS A 23 28.65 -21.75 -6.27
N GLU A 24 28.09 -21.49 -5.10
CA GLU A 24 26.68 -21.74 -4.85
C GLU A 24 25.87 -20.87 -5.81
N ASP A 25 24.94 -21.52 -6.52
CA ASP A 25 23.99 -20.89 -7.44
C ASP A 25 23.23 -19.81 -6.68
N GLY A 26 23.42 -18.55 -7.09
CA GLY A 26 22.45 -17.50 -6.81
C GLY A 26 21.24 -17.74 -7.71
N ASP A 27 20.04 -17.56 -7.16
CA ASP A 27 18.79 -17.59 -7.91
C ASP A 27 18.91 -16.71 -9.16
N ASP A 28 19.09 -17.38 -10.30
CA ASP A 28 19.05 -16.78 -11.61
C ASP A 28 17.56 -16.52 -11.89
N ILE A 29 17.14 -15.26 -11.75
CA ILE A 29 15.82 -14.82 -12.21
C ILE A 29 15.82 -15.08 -13.70
N THR A 30 15.14 -16.14 -14.13
CA THR A 30 14.95 -16.44 -15.53
C THR A 30 14.26 -15.25 -16.18
N PRO A 31 14.87 -14.60 -17.19
CA PRO A 31 14.21 -13.57 -17.96
C PRO A 31 12.94 -14.18 -18.58
N VAL A 32 11.79 -13.55 -18.34
CA VAL A 32 10.54 -13.92 -19.02
C VAL A 32 10.77 -13.78 -20.52
N ASP A 33 10.56 -14.87 -21.26
CA ASP A 33 10.68 -14.91 -22.72
C ASP A 33 9.54 -14.06 -23.32
N PRO A 34 9.83 -12.98 -24.08
CA PRO A 34 8.81 -12.12 -24.67
C PRO A 34 7.98 -12.80 -25.80
N ASP A 35 8.29 -14.06 -26.14
CA ASP A 35 7.56 -14.86 -27.15
C ASP A 35 6.54 -15.85 -26.53
N GLU A 36 6.33 -15.89 -25.21
CA GLU A 36 5.15 -16.56 -24.64
C GLU A 36 3.92 -15.64 -24.71
N ASP A 37 2.77 -16.21 -25.08
CA ASP A 37 1.47 -15.53 -25.14
C ASP A 37 1.00 -15.23 -23.70
N THR A 38 1.63 -14.23 -23.07
CA THR A 38 1.34 -13.87 -21.69
C THR A 38 -0.06 -13.28 -21.61
N THR A 39 -0.98 -13.93 -20.89
CA THR A 39 -2.27 -13.36 -20.52
C THR A 39 -2.08 -11.97 -19.91
N VAL A 40 -2.73 -10.97 -20.51
CA VAL A 40 -2.90 -9.61 -19.98
C VAL A 40 -4.39 -9.33 -19.95
N VAL A 41 -4.89 -8.88 -18.81
CA VAL A 41 -6.31 -8.60 -18.60
C VAL A 41 -6.52 -7.08 -18.59
N ASP A 42 -7.42 -6.61 -19.44
CA ASP A 42 -7.84 -5.21 -19.47
C ASP A 42 -8.53 -4.81 -18.15
N VAL A 43 -8.39 -3.55 -17.77
CA VAL A 43 -9.17 -2.93 -16.71
C VAL A 43 -10.66 -3.04 -17.08
N GLU A 44 -11.50 -3.55 -16.17
CA GLU A 44 -12.95 -3.65 -16.36
C GLU A 44 -13.64 -2.42 -15.74
N PRO A 45 -13.97 -1.39 -16.56
CA PRO A 45 -14.44 -0.12 -16.04
C PRO A 45 -15.82 -0.23 -15.36
N THR A 46 -16.63 -1.23 -15.70
CA THR A 46 -17.99 -1.33 -15.16
C THR A 46 -18.01 -1.57 -13.65
N TYR A 47 -16.94 -2.13 -13.08
CA TYR A 47 -16.83 -2.33 -11.63
C TYR A 47 -16.79 -1.02 -10.87
N PHE A 48 -16.16 0.03 -11.41
CA PHE A 48 -16.14 1.34 -10.75
C PHE A 48 -17.52 1.98 -10.65
N ALA A 49 -18.27 1.94 -11.75
CA ALA A 49 -19.64 2.47 -11.79
C ALA A 49 -20.62 1.63 -10.95
N ALA A 50 -20.36 0.32 -10.81
CA ALA A 50 -21.15 -0.56 -9.95
C ALA A 50 -20.91 -0.27 -8.45
N ALA A 51 -19.67 0.04 -8.07
CA ALA A 51 -19.30 0.36 -6.70
C ALA A 51 -19.74 1.77 -6.28
N ASN A 52 -19.62 2.76 -7.17
CA ASN A 52 -20.01 4.14 -6.91
C ASN A 52 -20.60 4.78 -8.17
N ALA A 53 -21.90 5.02 -8.17
CA ALA A 53 -22.63 5.58 -9.31
C ALA A 53 -22.23 7.03 -9.65
N ASN A 54 -21.51 7.73 -8.77
CA ASN A 54 -20.98 9.06 -9.02
C ASN A 54 -19.62 9.04 -9.72
N THR A 55 -19.01 7.87 -9.89
CA THR A 55 -17.74 7.72 -10.61
C THR A 55 -17.97 7.84 -12.11
N THR A 56 -17.25 8.76 -12.75
CA THR A 56 -17.27 8.94 -14.20
C THR A 56 -16.01 8.34 -14.80
N ILE A 57 -16.18 7.57 -15.87
CA ILE A 57 -15.07 6.92 -16.58
C ILE A 57 -15.13 7.37 -18.03
N THR A 58 -14.01 7.88 -18.53
CA THR A 58 -13.88 8.23 -19.94
C THR A 58 -12.61 7.62 -20.50
N THR A 59 -12.64 7.29 -21.78
CA THR A 59 -11.46 6.80 -22.48
C THR A 59 -10.74 7.97 -23.15
N ILE A 60 -9.45 8.11 -22.86
CA ILE A 60 -8.58 9.15 -23.43
C ILE A 60 -7.33 8.50 -24.05
N ALA A 61 -6.69 9.21 -24.98
CA ALA A 61 -5.33 8.87 -25.40
C ALA A 61 -4.35 9.31 -24.30
N CYS A 62 -3.31 8.52 -24.06
CA CYS A 62 -2.29 8.77 -23.05
C CYS A 62 -0.92 8.25 -23.51
N THR A 63 0.14 8.69 -22.84
CA THR A 63 1.51 8.19 -23.01
C THR A 63 1.98 7.63 -21.68
N LEU A 64 2.50 6.41 -21.68
CA LEU A 64 3.01 5.74 -20.48
C LEU A 64 4.48 6.11 -20.21
N SER A 65 4.97 5.72 -19.05
CA SER A 65 6.32 6.00 -18.53
C SER A 65 7.45 5.48 -19.44
N ASP A 66 7.19 4.47 -20.27
CA ASP A 66 8.13 3.94 -21.26
C ASP A 66 8.02 4.60 -22.65
N GLY A 67 7.13 5.58 -22.80
CA GLY A 67 6.84 6.28 -24.05
C GLY A 67 5.77 5.61 -24.93
N THR A 68 5.17 4.51 -24.49
CA THR A 68 4.07 3.84 -25.21
C THR A 68 2.86 4.75 -25.30
N GLU A 69 2.38 5.03 -26.52
CA GLU A 69 1.10 5.72 -26.75
C GLU A 69 -0.03 4.68 -26.77
N THR A 70 -1.03 4.86 -25.92
CA THR A 70 -2.15 3.92 -25.77
C THR A 70 -3.45 4.64 -25.38
N GLN A 71 -4.48 3.87 -25.08
CA GLN A 71 -5.73 4.34 -24.49
C GLN A 71 -5.70 4.10 -22.97
N CYS A 72 -6.14 5.11 -22.22
CA CYS A 72 -6.28 5.06 -20.76
C CYS A 72 -7.73 5.32 -20.36
N TYR A 73 -8.11 4.84 -19.18
CA TYR A 73 -9.27 5.33 -18.48
C TYR A 73 -8.90 6.56 -17.64
N GLN A 74 -9.60 7.66 -17.86
CA GLN A 74 -9.69 8.76 -16.91
C GLN A 74 -10.88 8.50 -15.99
N ILE A 75 -10.59 8.24 -14.72
CA ILE A 75 -11.55 7.92 -13.67
C ILE A 75 -11.69 9.15 -12.78
N VAL A 76 -12.87 9.75 -12.77
CA VAL A 76 -13.20 10.89 -11.91
C VAL A 76 -14.14 10.39 -10.82
N ALA A 77 -13.63 10.29 -9.59
CA ALA A 77 -14.36 9.76 -8.45
C ALA A 77 -14.62 10.85 -7.40
N SER A 78 -15.76 10.74 -6.72
CA SER A 78 -16.05 11.53 -5.53
C SER A 78 -15.13 11.11 -4.38
N SER A 79 -14.71 12.09 -3.57
CA SER A 79 -13.91 11.82 -2.36
C SER A 79 -14.72 11.24 -1.20
N LEU A 80 -16.01 10.99 -1.41
CA LEU A 80 -16.91 10.34 -0.46
C LEU A 80 -17.48 9.06 -1.09
N VAL A 81 -17.44 7.98 -0.31
CA VAL A 81 -17.92 6.66 -0.70
C VAL A 81 -19.36 6.41 -0.27
N THR A 82 -19.98 5.39 -0.87
CA THR A 82 -21.39 5.02 -0.61
C THR A 82 -21.58 3.53 -0.30
N ASP A 83 -20.53 2.72 -0.41
CA ASP A 83 -20.56 1.27 -0.23
C ASP A 83 -20.34 0.83 1.22
N HIS A 84 -19.84 1.73 2.07
CA HIS A 84 -19.71 1.54 3.52
C HIS A 84 -19.89 2.90 4.23
N GLU A 85 -20.11 2.85 5.54
CA GLU A 85 -20.08 4.02 6.41
C GLU A 85 -18.62 4.41 6.65
N MET A 86 -18.28 5.69 6.45
CA MET A 86 -16.96 6.22 6.77
C MET A 86 -16.92 6.60 8.24
N GLY A 87 -15.87 6.18 8.93
CA GLY A 87 -15.82 6.22 10.39
C GLY A 87 -16.65 5.11 11.05
N PRO A 88 -16.71 5.08 12.39
CA PRO A 88 -16.05 6.00 13.31
C PRO A 88 -14.51 5.88 13.29
N TRP A 89 -13.83 6.90 13.81
CA TRP A 89 -12.36 6.93 13.94
C TRP A 89 -11.93 6.97 15.41
N CYS A 90 -12.49 7.92 16.16
CA CYS A 90 -12.18 8.16 17.56
C CYS A 90 -13.35 7.76 18.46
N PRO A 91 -13.13 6.95 19.52
CA PRO A 91 -14.13 6.75 20.56
C PRO A 91 -14.30 8.03 21.40
N ASP A 92 -15.47 8.20 22.01
CA ASP A 92 -15.81 9.39 22.81
C ASP A 92 -15.31 9.24 24.26
N ASN A 93 -15.24 8.01 24.78
CA ASN A 93 -14.87 7.73 26.16
C ASN A 93 -14.02 6.46 26.29
N ILE A 94 -13.17 6.40 27.33
CA ILE A 94 -12.33 5.21 27.63
C ILE A 94 -13.13 3.94 27.97
N ALA A 95 -14.43 4.05 28.20
CA ALA A 95 -15.32 2.91 28.41
C ALA A 95 -15.92 2.35 27.10
N ASP A 96 -15.71 3.03 25.97
CA ASP A 96 -16.29 2.62 24.68
C ASP A 96 -15.56 1.39 24.13
N ASP A 97 -16.31 0.54 23.42
CA ASP A 97 -15.77 -0.65 22.77
C ASP A 97 -15.31 -0.36 21.34
N ALA A 98 -14.75 -1.37 20.67
CA ALA A 98 -14.22 -1.26 19.32
C ALA A 98 -15.22 -0.76 18.27
N SER A 99 -16.54 -0.81 18.51
CA SER A 99 -17.53 -0.29 17.55
C SER A 99 -17.64 1.23 17.55
N ALA A 100 -17.04 1.92 18.53
CA ALA A 100 -17.07 3.37 18.66
C ALA A 100 -15.84 4.06 18.05
N GLY A 101 -14.82 3.30 17.67
CA GLY A 101 -13.62 3.83 17.02
C GLY A 101 -13.28 3.01 15.78
N GLY A 102 -12.17 3.36 15.14
CA GLY A 102 -11.66 2.60 14.02
C GLY A 102 -10.44 1.76 14.40
N ILE A 103 -9.42 1.77 13.54
CA ILE A 103 -8.19 0.99 13.71
C ILE A 103 -6.93 1.86 13.69
N TRP A 104 -5.88 1.35 14.33
CA TRP A 104 -4.53 1.91 14.29
C TRP A 104 -3.55 0.85 13.80
N LEU A 105 -2.62 1.27 12.93
CA LEU A 105 -1.61 0.40 12.31
C LEU A 105 -0.26 0.66 12.96
N GLU A 106 0.27 -0.32 13.69
CA GLU A 106 1.54 -0.17 14.39
C GLU A 106 2.33 -1.48 14.40
N GLY A 107 3.63 -1.41 14.12
CA GLY A 107 4.52 -2.57 14.20
C GLY A 107 4.15 -3.76 13.30
N GLY A 108 3.38 -3.56 12.22
CA GLY A 108 2.90 -4.63 11.34
C GLY A 108 1.56 -5.23 11.75
N GLU A 109 0.95 -4.75 12.83
CA GLU A 109 -0.31 -5.25 13.39
C GLU A 109 -1.42 -4.20 13.29
N VAL A 110 -2.66 -4.66 13.42
CA VAL A 110 -3.87 -3.83 13.48
C VAL A 110 -4.40 -3.86 14.91
N TYR A 111 -4.69 -2.68 15.46
CA TYR A 111 -5.28 -2.52 16.78
C TYR A 111 -6.61 -1.78 16.66
N ASP A 112 -7.64 -2.28 17.33
CA ASP A 112 -8.89 -1.54 17.49
C ASP A 112 -8.61 -0.30 18.35
N VAL A 113 -9.03 0.87 17.90
CA VAL A 113 -8.98 2.12 18.66
C VAL A 113 -10.25 2.21 19.50
N ASP A 114 -10.32 1.35 20.52
CA ASP A 114 -11.36 1.41 21.54
C ASP A 114 -10.92 2.28 22.73
N GLY A 115 -11.83 2.47 23.69
CA GLY A 115 -11.54 3.25 24.88
C GLY A 115 -10.39 2.66 25.71
N ALA A 116 -10.25 1.33 25.76
CA ALA A 116 -9.21 0.64 26.50
C ALA A 116 -7.82 0.82 25.85
N PHE A 117 -7.75 0.83 24.51
CA PHE A 117 -6.54 1.15 23.77
C PHE A 117 -6.08 2.58 24.08
N VAL A 118 -7.00 3.56 24.02
CA VAL A 118 -6.71 4.97 24.32
C VAL A 118 -6.26 5.15 25.77
N GLU A 119 -6.89 4.47 26.73
CA GLU A 119 -6.49 4.48 28.14
C GLU A 119 -5.05 3.94 28.33
N ASN A 120 -4.66 2.92 27.55
CA ASN A 120 -3.42 2.16 27.68
C ASN A 120 -2.25 2.70 26.82
N MET A 121 -2.41 3.83 26.10
CA MET A 121 -1.38 4.32 25.18
C MET A 121 -0.03 4.60 25.85
N ALA A 122 -0.03 5.09 27.10
CA ALA A 122 1.20 5.34 27.85
C ALA A 122 2.01 4.06 28.07
N ASP A 123 1.35 2.95 28.44
CA ASP A 123 2.01 1.66 28.62
C ASP A 123 2.39 1.03 27.27
N PHE A 124 1.53 1.17 26.26
CA PHE A 124 1.76 0.64 24.91
C PHE A 124 3.03 1.23 24.29
N TYR A 125 3.25 2.55 24.41
CA TYR A 125 4.46 3.23 23.90
C TYR A 125 5.57 3.41 24.95
N ASN A 126 5.33 3.00 26.20
CA ASN A 126 6.23 3.23 27.33
C ASN A 126 6.63 4.72 27.46
N ASP A 127 5.62 5.60 27.45
CA ASP A 127 5.75 7.06 27.53
C ASP A 127 4.54 7.69 28.24
N ASP A 128 4.73 8.12 29.50
CA ASP A 128 3.72 8.75 30.36
C ASP A 128 3.19 10.11 29.82
N THR A 129 3.74 10.60 28.72
CA THR A 129 3.23 11.79 28.05
C THR A 129 1.83 11.57 27.47
N TRP A 130 1.54 10.34 27.02
CA TRP A 130 0.24 9.99 26.44
C TRP A 130 -0.83 10.05 27.51
N LEU A 131 -1.73 11.03 27.39
CA LEU A 131 -2.92 11.18 28.23
C LEU A 131 -4.00 11.88 27.41
N MET A 132 -4.75 11.07 26.67
CA MET A 132 -5.69 11.52 25.63
C MET A 132 -7.14 11.64 26.13
N TYR A 133 -7.34 11.63 27.44
CA TYR A 133 -8.66 11.69 28.06
C TYR A 133 -8.63 12.53 29.34
N ASP A 134 -9.81 13.02 29.74
CA ASP A 134 -9.99 13.84 30.93
C ASP A 134 -10.29 13.02 32.20
N ALA A 135 -10.55 13.70 33.32
CA ALA A 135 -10.82 13.02 34.59
C ALA A 135 -12.14 12.21 34.64
N ASN A 136 -13.05 12.43 33.69
CA ASN A 136 -14.28 11.66 33.52
C ASN A 136 -14.09 10.50 32.53
N GLY A 137 -12.92 10.40 31.89
CA GLY A 137 -12.65 9.43 30.84
C GLY A 137 -13.07 9.88 29.45
N ASP A 138 -13.50 11.13 29.27
CA ASP A 138 -13.88 11.67 27.97
C ASP A 138 -12.61 11.90 27.14
N ILE A 139 -12.56 11.33 25.94
CA ILE A 139 -11.40 11.37 25.06
C ILE A 139 -11.35 12.73 24.35
N TYR A 140 -10.15 13.30 24.22
CA TYR A 140 -9.95 14.55 23.51
C TYR A 140 -10.00 14.29 21.99
N VAL A 141 -11.15 14.58 21.38
CA VAL A 141 -11.38 14.46 19.93
C VAL A 141 -11.40 15.85 19.29
N THR A 142 -10.98 15.97 18.03
CA THR A 142 -11.10 17.22 17.27
C THR A 142 -12.56 17.49 16.87
N ASP A 143 -13.08 18.67 17.23
CA ASP A 143 -14.53 18.97 17.09
C ASP A 143 -14.92 19.66 15.77
N THR A 144 -14.00 20.39 15.14
CA THR A 144 -14.29 21.24 13.98
C THR A 144 -13.37 20.96 12.80
N GLU A 145 -13.78 21.39 11.60
CA GLU A 145 -12.94 21.33 10.39
C GLU A 145 -11.58 22.00 10.61
N GLU A 146 -11.56 23.15 11.30
CA GLU A 146 -10.33 23.87 11.62
C GLU A 146 -9.45 23.10 12.61
N ASP A 147 -10.05 22.41 13.60
CA ASP A 147 -9.30 21.58 14.54
C ASP A 147 -8.69 20.37 13.85
N CYS A 148 -9.45 19.68 12.99
CA CYS A 148 -8.95 18.62 12.13
C CYS A 148 -7.76 19.12 11.29
N ILE A 149 -7.87 20.26 10.61
CA ILE A 149 -6.79 20.83 9.78
C ILE A 149 -5.54 21.12 10.62
N ASN A 150 -5.72 21.69 11.81
CA ASN A 150 -4.60 22.07 12.67
C ASN A 150 -3.97 20.88 13.42
N ALA A 151 -4.69 19.78 13.60
CA ALA A 151 -4.18 18.54 14.19
C ALA A 151 -3.63 17.55 13.15
N ALA A 152 -4.11 17.60 11.90
CA ALA A 152 -3.71 16.71 10.80
C ALA A 152 -2.71 17.36 9.81
N ASN A 153 -1.70 18.07 10.31
CA ASN A 153 -0.66 18.67 9.47
C ASN A 153 0.76 18.43 10.02
N PRO A 154 1.83 18.59 9.21
CA PRO A 154 3.20 18.29 9.66
C PRO A 154 3.74 19.12 10.83
N ASN A 155 3.10 20.25 11.17
CA ASN A 155 3.52 21.15 12.24
C ASN A 155 2.38 21.32 13.26
N VAL A 156 1.93 20.20 13.84
CA VAL A 156 0.89 20.18 14.88
C VAL A 156 1.27 21.09 16.04
N GLY A 157 0.38 22.00 16.41
CA GLY A 157 0.59 22.90 17.54
C GLY A 157 0.36 22.21 18.89
N ASP A 158 1.02 22.71 19.94
CA ASP A 158 0.92 22.17 21.31
C ASP A 158 -0.53 22.02 21.84
N ALA A 159 -1.47 22.80 21.28
CA ALA A 159 -2.88 22.75 21.65
C ALA A 159 -3.59 21.43 21.29
N TYR A 160 -3.08 20.72 20.26
CA TYR A 160 -3.64 19.45 19.80
C TYR A 160 -2.82 18.24 20.26
N ARG A 161 -1.87 18.46 21.17
CA ARG A 161 -1.13 17.36 21.80
C ARG A 161 -2.10 16.51 22.62
N ASN A 162 -1.98 15.19 22.52
CA ASN A 162 -2.87 14.19 23.10
C ASN A 162 -4.31 14.23 22.57
N PHE A 163 -4.52 14.62 21.31
CA PHE A 163 -5.83 14.51 20.65
C PHE A 163 -5.92 13.27 19.77
N CYS A 164 -7.08 12.62 19.80
CA CYS A 164 -7.54 11.74 18.74
C CYS A 164 -8.09 12.62 17.62
N VAL A 165 -7.51 12.50 16.45
CA VAL A 165 -7.77 13.37 15.30
C VAL A 165 -8.76 12.68 14.40
N GLU A 166 -9.91 13.31 14.23
CA GLU A 166 -10.92 12.92 13.25
C GLU A 166 -11.25 14.08 12.32
N CYS A 167 -11.47 13.75 11.06
CA CYS A 167 -11.95 14.67 10.06
C CYS A 167 -13.24 14.08 9.49
N LEU A 168 -14.33 14.84 9.52
CA LEU A 168 -15.65 14.31 9.19
C LEU A 168 -15.97 14.40 7.69
N PRO A 169 -16.79 13.47 7.15
CA PRO A 169 -17.28 13.54 5.77
C PRO A 169 -17.98 14.86 5.44
N SER A 170 -18.63 15.48 6.43
CA SER A 170 -19.34 16.76 6.29
C SER A 170 -18.43 17.95 5.97
N TYR A 171 -17.12 17.82 6.19
CA TYR A 171 -16.12 18.84 5.84
C TYR A 171 -15.76 18.80 4.34
N ILE A 172 -16.16 17.73 3.63
CA ILE A 172 -15.90 17.56 2.20
C ILE A 172 -17.17 17.88 1.41
N THR A 173 -17.17 18.99 0.67
CA THR A 173 -18.35 19.43 -0.10
C THR A 173 -18.26 19.13 -1.59
N ASP A 174 -17.14 19.46 -2.24
CA ASP A 174 -17.00 19.37 -3.71
C ASP A 174 -15.62 18.84 -4.13
N LEU A 175 -15.09 17.86 -3.40
CA LEU A 175 -13.77 17.29 -3.70
C LEU A 175 -13.91 16.04 -4.58
N SER A 176 -13.23 16.05 -5.73
CA SER A 176 -13.12 14.90 -6.61
C SER A 176 -11.66 14.60 -6.91
N ARG A 177 -11.37 13.32 -7.17
CA ARG A 177 -10.05 12.84 -7.57
C ARG A 177 -10.13 12.35 -9.01
N THR A 178 -9.11 12.66 -9.79
CA THR A 178 -8.95 12.16 -11.15
C THR A 178 -7.74 11.26 -11.20
N PHE A 179 -7.96 10.03 -11.66
CA PHE A 179 -6.93 9.03 -11.88
C PHE A 179 -6.85 8.70 -13.37
N ILE A 180 -5.66 8.40 -13.86
CA ILE A 180 -5.45 7.95 -15.24
C ILE A 180 -4.65 6.66 -15.18
N ILE A 181 -5.24 5.57 -15.66
CA ILE A 181 -4.60 4.25 -15.74
C ILE A 181 -4.75 3.68 -17.15
N PRO A 182 -3.77 2.92 -17.68
CA PRO A 182 -3.90 2.27 -18.99
C PRO A 182 -5.08 1.29 -18.99
N ILE A 183 -5.76 1.18 -20.13
CA ILE A 183 -6.84 0.18 -20.29
C ILE A 183 -6.24 -1.22 -20.28
N THR A 184 -5.18 -1.41 -21.08
CA THR A 184 -4.43 -2.67 -21.18
C THR A 184 -3.06 -2.44 -20.54
N PRO A 185 -2.71 -3.14 -19.45
CA PRO A 185 -1.40 -3.05 -18.84
C PRO A 185 -0.27 -3.35 -19.84
N VAL A 186 0.86 -2.67 -19.69
CA VAL A 186 2.05 -2.86 -20.54
C VAL A 186 3.20 -3.37 -19.66
N PRO A 187 3.54 -4.68 -19.72
CA PRO A 187 4.59 -5.25 -18.88
C PRO A 187 5.93 -4.52 -19.04
N GLN A 188 6.67 -4.38 -17.95
CA GLN A 188 8.04 -3.85 -17.93
C GLN A 188 9.03 -4.92 -17.48
N THR A 189 10.28 -4.81 -17.93
CA THR A 189 11.36 -5.70 -17.45
C THR A 189 11.90 -5.29 -16.09
N GLU A 190 11.73 -4.02 -15.72
CA GLU A 190 12.18 -3.46 -14.45
C GLU A 190 11.00 -2.86 -13.69
N ALA A 191 10.88 -3.20 -12.40
CA ALA A 191 9.83 -2.67 -11.55
C ALA A 191 10.09 -1.21 -11.14
N ALA A 192 9.03 -0.40 -11.10
CA ALA A 192 9.05 0.97 -10.62
C ALA A 192 8.63 1.03 -9.15
N PHE A 193 9.62 1.09 -8.25
CA PHE A 193 9.39 1.17 -6.79
C PHE A 193 8.81 2.51 -6.35
N PHE A 194 7.84 2.44 -5.42
CA PHE A 194 7.33 3.63 -4.75
C PHE A 194 8.38 4.19 -3.80
N ALA A 195 8.31 5.51 -3.57
CA ALA A 195 9.06 6.12 -2.49
C ALA A 195 8.61 5.54 -1.14
N MET A 196 9.56 5.01 -0.37
CA MET A 196 9.32 4.49 0.98
C MET A 196 9.57 5.54 2.08
N ASN A 197 10.16 6.69 1.75
CA ASN A 197 10.52 7.73 2.71
C ASN A 197 9.92 9.10 2.35
N PRO A 198 9.37 9.84 3.33
CA PRO A 198 9.00 11.25 3.14
C PRO A 198 10.18 12.07 2.61
N GLY A 199 10.04 12.67 1.42
CA GLY A 199 11.05 13.52 0.80
C GLY A 199 11.94 12.87 -0.27
N GLN A 200 11.81 11.56 -0.50
CA GLN A 200 12.46 10.89 -1.63
C GLN A 200 11.48 10.83 -2.81
N ILE A 201 11.57 11.76 -3.77
CA ILE A 201 10.69 11.77 -4.95
C ILE A 201 11.37 11.00 -6.08
N THR A 202 11.38 9.68 -5.97
CA THR A 202 11.76 8.80 -7.09
C THR A 202 10.73 7.70 -7.21
N GLY A 203 10.05 7.62 -8.36
CA GLY A 203 9.05 6.59 -8.66
C GLY A 203 7.62 7.12 -8.81
N PRO A 204 6.64 6.22 -9.05
CA PRO A 204 5.23 6.58 -9.23
C PRO A 204 4.64 7.19 -7.95
N GLY A 205 3.72 8.15 -8.09
CA GLY A 205 3.03 8.79 -6.97
C GLY A 205 1.73 8.08 -6.53
N LEU A 206 1.11 7.33 -7.44
CA LEU A 206 -0.15 6.61 -7.21
C LEU A 206 0.13 5.11 -7.13
N ARG A 207 -0.33 4.43 -6.07
CA ARG A 207 -0.27 2.96 -5.99
C ARG A 207 -1.39 2.33 -6.80
N GLY A 208 -2.60 2.80 -6.61
CA GLY A 208 -3.77 2.34 -7.33
C GLY A 208 -5.05 3.04 -6.90
N VAL A 209 -6.15 2.58 -7.47
CA VAL A 209 -7.50 3.07 -7.22
C VAL A 209 -8.40 1.89 -6.86
N ALA A 210 -9.08 2.00 -5.72
CA ALA A 210 -10.09 1.04 -5.29
C ALA A 210 -11.31 1.09 -6.22
N LEU A 211 -12.06 -0.02 -6.33
CA LEU A 211 -13.24 -0.06 -7.20
C LEU A 211 -14.29 1.00 -6.83
N ASN A 212 -14.44 1.39 -5.57
CA ASN A 212 -15.33 2.49 -5.17
C ASN A 212 -14.80 3.91 -5.49
N GLY A 213 -13.63 4.00 -6.14
CA GLY A 213 -13.04 5.25 -6.61
C GLY A 213 -12.10 5.93 -5.60
N VAL A 214 -11.83 5.28 -4.47
CA VAL A 214 -10.93 5.79 -3.43
C VAL A 214 -9.47 5.51 -3.79
N GLU A 215 -8.60 6.44 -3.43
CA GLU A 215 -7.16 6.28 -3.62
C GLU A 215 -6.58 5.23 -2.67
N PHE A 216 -5.75 4.32 -3.19
CA PHE A 216 -4.78 3.58 -2.39
C PHE A 216 -3.55 4.47 -2.19
N SER A 217 -3.51 5.16 -1.04
CA SER A 217 -2.47 6.14 -0.76
C SER A 217 -1.18 5.50 -0.25
N ALA A 218 -0.12 6.31 -0.24
CA ALA A 218 1.13 5.92 0.40
C ALA A 218 0.96 5.73 1.90
N ALA A 219 1.82 4.90 2.49
CA ALA A 219 1.89 4.66 3.92
C ALA A 219 1.68 5.94 4.74
N ALA A 220 0.74 5.90 5.69
CA ALA A 220 0.52 6.99 6.60
C ALA A 220 1.81 7.29 7.37
N PRO A 221 2.15 8.58 7.62
CA PRO A 221 3.37 8.95 8.31
C PRO A 221 3.23 8.76 9.82
N VAL A 222 3.06 7.50 10.28
CA VAL A 222 2.84 7.10 11.68
C VAL A 222 3.86 7.74 12.62
N ASN A 223 5.15 7.75 12.25
CA ASN A 223 6.20 8.39 13.03
C ASN A 223 5.98 9.89 13.26
N ASN A 224 5.43 10.61 12.27
CA ASN A 224 5.15 12.04 12.41
C ASN A 224 3.92 12.27 13.31
N ILE A 225 2.91 11.40 13.18
CA ILE A 225 1.69 11.44 13.99
C ILE A 225 2.04 11.22 15.48
N LEU A 226 2.75 10.13 15.77
CA LEU A 226 3.20 9.81 17.13
C LEU A 226 4.20 10.86 17.67
N GLY A 227 5.06 11.41 16.81
CA GLY A 227 6.00 12.47 17.18
C GLY A 227 5.34 13.79 17.60
N ALA A 228 4.11 14.04 17.15
CA ALA A 228 3.27 15.15 17.57
C ALA A 228 2.42 14.85 18.82
N TYR A 229 2.47 13.60 19.32
CA TYR A 229 1.53 13.06 20.31
C TYR A 229 0.07 13.24 19.88
N THR A 230 -0.23 12.99 18.61
CA THR A 230 -1.60 12.82 18.15
C THR A 230 -1.84 11.36 17.80
N LEU A 231 -3.10 10.94 17.80
CA LEU A 231 -3.54 9.69 17.18
C LEU A 231 -4.44 10.08 16.02
N ALA A 232 -4.24 9.51 14.82
CA ALA A 232 -5.09 9.80 13.66
C ALA A 232 -5.61 8.49 13.06
N PRO A 233 -6.58 7.83 13.72
CA PRO A 233 -7.04 6.50 13.35
C PRO A 233 -7.48 6.41 11.88
N PHE A 234 -7.46 5.20 11.37
CA PHE A 234 -8.23 4.83 10.19
C PHE A 234 -9.57 4.28 10.66
N ASP A 235 -10.61 4.31 9.83
CA ASP A 235 -11.82 3.56 10.12
C ASP A 235 -11.62 2.07 9.84
N ASP A 236 -12.65 1.26 10.11
CA ASP A 236 -12.60 -0.19 9.87
C ASP A 236 -12.40 -0.58 8.40
N ALA A 237 -12.63 0.34 7.46
CA ALA A 237 -12.32 0.13 6.04
C ALA A 237 -10.85 0.42 5.70
N GLY A 238 -10.07 0.91 6.67
CA GLY A 238 -8.65 1.23 6.52
C GLY A 238 -8.39 2.62 5.94
N GLY A 239 -9.38 3.52 6.01
CA GLY A 239 -9.29 4.86 5.45
C GLY A 239 -9.56 5.99 6.44
N HIS A 240 -9.17 7.20 6.06
CA HIS A 240 -9.52 8.40 6.80
C HIS A 240 -9.62 9.61 5.87
N ILE A 241 -10.04 10.75 6.42
CA ILE A 241 -10.23 11.98 5.66
C ILE A 241 -9.08 12.94 5.88
N ASN A 242 -8.57 13.50 4.78
CA ASN A 242 -7.82 14.74 4.79
C ASN A 242 -8.62 15.77 3.97
N VAL A 243 -8.85 16.98 4.49
CA VAL A 243 -9.71 17.96 3.81
C VAL A 243 -9.24 18.37 2.40
N ASN A 244 -7.94 18.19 2.10
CA ASN A 244 -7.37 18.52 0.79
C ASN A 244 -7.32 17.32 -0.17
N GLN A 245 -7.36 16.09 0.35
CA GLN A 245 -7.23 14.86 -0.44
C GLN A 245 -8.55 14.08 -0.53
N GLY A 246 -9.41 14.20 0.47
CA GLY A 246 -10.63 13.44 0.63
C GLY A 246 -10.45 12.23 1.53
N TYR A 247 -11.45 11.35 1.49
CA TYR A 247 -11.34 10.01 2.04
C TYR A 247 -10.37 9.19 1.19
N HIS A 248 -9.40 8.52 1.83
CA HIS A 248 -8.38 7.71 1.17
C HIS A 248 -7.94 6.56 2.08
N TYR A 249 -7.50 5.44 1.48
CA TYR A 249 -7.10 4.25 2.21
C TYR A 249 -5.59 4.19 2.42
N HIS A 250 -5.20 3.63 3.57
CA HIS A 250 -3.83 3.24 3.92
C HIS A 250 -3.68 1.72 4.14
N ALA A 251 -4.81 1.03 4.29
CA ALA A 251 -4.89 -0.41 4.40
C ALA A 251 -6.13 -0.94 3.68
N ALA A 252 -6.08 -2.21 3.27
CA ALA A 252 -7.25 -2.94 2.80
C ALA A 252 -7.67 -3.96 3.87
N THR A 253 -8.88 -3.80 4.43
CA THR A 253 -9.40 -4.63 5.53
C THR A 253 -10.48 -5.62 5.08
N GLY A 254 -10.90 -5.54 3.81
CA GLY A 254 -11.97 -6.37 3.24
C GLY A 254 -13.38 -5.78 3.36
N VAL A 255 -13.53 -4.55 3.87
CA VAL A 255 -14.83 -3.85 3.99
C VAL A 255 -15.28 -3.24 2.66
N SER A 256 -14.37 -2.60 1.92
CA SER A 256 -14.67 -1.90 0.67
C SER A 256 -15.22 -2.83 -0.41
N PHE A 257 -15.99 -2.28 -1.35
CA PHE A 257 -16.52 -3.00 -2.50
C PHE A 257 -15.44 -3.85 -3.20
N SER A 258 -15.79 -5.09 -3.51
CA SER A 258 -14.90 -6.03 -4.16
C SER A 258 -15.66 -6.97 -5.10
N VAL A 259 -14.94 -7.57 -6.04
CA VAL A 259 -15.48 -8.55 -7.00
C VAL A 259 -14.93 -9.93 -6.67
N ALA A 260 -15.79 -10.77 -6.09
CA ALA A 260 -15.46 -12.14 -5.73
C ALA A 260 -15.02 -12.97 -6.94
N GLN A 261 -14.02 -13.82 -6.74
CA GLN A 261 -13.53 -14.75 -7.76
C GLN A 261 -14.18 -16.12 -7.57
N THR A 262 -14.48 -16.81 -8.67
CA THR A 262 -15.24 -18.08 -8.64
C THR A 262 -14.38 -19.31 -8.37
N ASP A 263 -13.06 -19.17 -8.43
CA ASP A 263 -12.05 -20.22 -8.26
C ASP A 263 -11.43 -20.25 -6.86
N GLY A 264 -11.90 -19.39 -5.94
CA GLY A 264 -11.38 -19.29 -4.57
C GLY A 264 -10.21 -18.33 -4.40
N HIS A 265 -9.78 -17.66 -5.46
CA HIS A 265 -8.81 -16.57 -5.38
C HIS A 265 -9.39 -15.38 -4.58
N PRO A 266 -8.55 -14.58 -3.90
CA PRO A 266 -8.99 -13.34 -3.27
C PRO A 266 -9.76 -12.44 -4.23
N ALA A 267 -10.68 -11.65 -3.69
CA ALA A 267 -11.52 -10.75 -4.50
C ALA A 267 -10.68 -9.62 -5.13
N LEU A 268 -11.06 -9.19 -6.33
CA LEU A 268 -10.52 -7.98 -6.95
C LEU A 268 -11.05 -6.76 -6.20
N ILE A 269 -10.16 -5.90 -5.71
CA ILE A 269 -10.54 -4.73 -4.90
C ILE A 269 -10.21 -3.40 -5.60
N GLY A 270 -9.42 -3.42 -6.67
CA GLY A 270 -9.04 -2.24 -7.42
C GLY A 270 -8.03 -2.53 -8.52
N TYR A 271 -7.47 -1.47 -9.08
CA TYR A 271 -6.43 -1.53 -10.10
C TYR A 271 -5.25 -0.65 -9.73
N ALA A 272 -4.05 -1.14 -9.98
CA ALA A 272 -2.81 -0.39 -9.79
C ALA A 272 -2.68 0.72 -10.85
N ALA A 273 -1.76 1.65 -10.62
CA ALA A 273 -1.56 2.78 -11.53
C ALA A 273 -1.06 2.37 -12.95
N ASP A 274 -0.52 1.17 -13.07
CA ASP A 274 -0.13 0.52 -14.34
C ASP A 274 -1.24 -0.35 -14.96
N GLY A 275 -2.44 -0.35 -14.37
CA GLY A 275 -3.63 -1.02 -14.85
C GLY A 275 -3.78 -2.49 -14.45
N TYR A 276 -2.79 -3.11 -13.80
CA TYR A 276 -2.96 -4.49 -13.32
C TYR A 276 -3.94 -4.57 -12.15
N GLY A 277 -4.64 -5.69 -12.02
CA GLY A 277 -5.58 -5.91 -10.94
C GLY A 277 -4.89 -5.97 -9.57
N ILE A 278 -5.53 -5.39 -8.55
CA ILE A 278 -5.14 -5.51 -7.15
C ILE A 278 -6.19 -6.35 -6.44
N TYR A 279 -5.74 -7.42 -5.80
CA TYR A 279 -6.55 -8.41 -5.11
C TYR A 279 -6.34 -8.35 -3.60
N GLY A 280 -7.32 -8.85 -2.85
CA GLY A 280 -7.25 -8.92 -1.39
C GLY A 280 -6.09 -9.77 -0.87
N TYR A 281 -5.71 -9.52 0.39
CA TYR A 281 -4.68 -10.27 1.09
C TYR A 281 -5.11 -11.73 1.32
N ASP A 282 -4.19 -12.67 1.13
CA ASP A 282 -4.34 -14.06 1.53
C ASP A 282 -2.97 -14.61 1.96
N GLU A 283 -2.88 -15.09 3.21
CA GLU A 283 -1.65 -15.65 3.77
C GLU A 283 -1.19 -16.94 3.07
N ASN A 284 -2.06 -17.58 2.30
CA ASN A 284 -1.75 -18.80 1.55
C ASN A 284 -1.04 -18.51 0.21
N ILE A 285 -1.08 -17.27 -0.27
CA ILE A 285 -0.39 -16.84 -1.48
C ILE A 285 1.02 -16.41 -1.08
N THR A 286 2.01 -17.20 -1.50
CA THR A 286 3.40 -17.10 -0.99
C THR A 286 4.44 -16.95 -2.09
N ASP A 287 4.01 -17.07 -3.35
CA ASP A 287 4.78 -16.95 -4.58
C ASP A 287 4.78 -15.52 -5.14
N LEU A 288 4.72 -14.52 -4.25
CA LEU A 288 4.72 -13.12 -4.62
C LEU A 288 6.15 -12.61 -4.88
N ASP A 289 6.29 -11.76 -5.89
CA ASP A 289 7.52 -11.04 -6.19
C ASP A 289 7.74 -9.83 -5.27
N ALA A 290 8.77 -9.04 -5.56
CA ALA A 290 9.10 -7.86 -4.77
C ALA A 290 8.01 -6.78 -4.76
N CYS A 291 7.12 -6.76 -5.76
CA CYS A 291 5.99 -5.84 -5.87
C CYS A 291 4.73 -6.32 -5.16
N LEU A 292 4.76 -7.53 -4.56
CA LEU A 292 3.59 -8.25 -4.08
C LEU A 292 2.67 -8.72 -5.20
N GLY A 293 3.22 -9.03 -6.38
CA GLY A 293 2.47 -9.60 -7.48
C GLY A 293 2.99 -10.96 -7.93
N HIS A 294 2.20 -11.63 -8.75
CA HIS A 294 2.58 -12.87 -9.42
C HIS A 294 1.75 -13.04 -10.69
N TYR A 295 2.01 -14.13 -11.43
CA TYR A 295 1.34 -14.43 -12.68
C TYR A 295 0.52 -15.72 -12.58
N ASP A 296 -0.70 -15.71 -13.13
CA ASP A 296 -1.45 -16.92 -13.46
C ASP A 296 -2.11 -16.82 -14.85
N ASP A 297 -2.49 -17.95 -15.43
CA ASP A 297 -3.05 -18.03 -16.79
C ASP A 297 -4.42 -17.33 -16.95
N ILE A 298 -5.14 -17.06 -15.85
CA ILE A 298 -6.50 -16.50 -15.83
C ILE A 298 -6.45 -14.97 -15.75
N ARG A 299 -5.59 -14.44 -14.86
CA ARG A 299 -5.50 -13.04 -14.48
C ARG A 299 -4.32 -12.34 -15.15
N GLY A 300 -3.37 -13.09 -15.67
CA GLY A 300 -2.08 -12.57 -16.03
C GLY A 300 -1.29 -12.17 -14.79
N TYR A 301 -0.39 -11.20 -14.96
CA TYR A 301 0.27 -10.59 -13.81
C TYR A 301 -0.73 -9.74 -13.00
N HIS A 302 -0.74 -9.89 -11.69
CA HIS A 302 -1.61 -9.14 -10.78
C HIS A 302 -1.01 -9.04 -9.39
N TYR A 303 -1.51 -8.08 -8.60
CA TYR A 303 -1.01 -7.82 -7.26
C TYR A 303 -1.95 -8.36 -6.18
N HIS A 304 -1.37 -8.63 -5.02
CA HIS A 304 -2.06 -8.81 -3.76
C HIS A 304 -1.68 -7.68 -2.81
N VAL A 305 -2.67 -7.12 -2.12
CA VAL A 305 -2.39 -6.17 -1.05
C VAL A 305 -1.65 -6.84 0.09
N ASP A 306 -0.76 -6.07 0.72
CA ASP A 306 -0.11 -6.46 1.96
C ASP A 306 -1.12 -6.62 3.11
N LYS A 307 -0.67 -7.18 4.24
CA LYS A 307 -1.44 -7.17 5.48
C LYS A 307 -1.78 -5.73 5.87
N ALA A 308 -2.98 -5.48 6.36
CA ALA A 308 -3.42 -4.15 6.77
C ALA A 308 -2.42 -3.45 7.72
N GLY A 309 -1.91 -4.15 8.73
CA GLY A 309 -0.93 -3.63 9.68
C GLY A 309 0.42 -3.20 9.08
N ALA A 310 0.72 -3.59 7.84
CA ALA A 310 1.93 -3.16 7.12
C ALA A 310 1.88 -1.69 6.68
N ASN A 311 0.71 -1.02 6.77
CA ASN A 311 0.51 0.36 6.33
C ASN A 311 0.97 0.56 4.88
N ASN A 312 0.60 -0.40 4.02
CA ASN A 312 1.01 -0.48 2.63
C ASN A 312 0.01 -1.34 1.84
N PHE A 313 0.01 -1.16 0.51
CA PHE A 313 -0.75 -2.01 -0.41
C PHE A 313 0.18 -2.87 -1.25
N ILE A 314 1.04 -2.23 -2.05
CA ILE A 314 2.00 -2.85 -2.98
C ILE A 314 3.29 -2.05 -2.97
N ASN A 315 4.41 -2.68 -3.35
CA ASN A 315 5.75 -2.06 -3.23
C ASN A 315 6.25 -1.37 -4.50
N CYS A 316 5.76 -1.81 -5.66
CA CYS A 316 6.16 -1.29 -6.96
C CYS A 316 5.08 -1.51 -8.02
N LEU A 317 5.30 -0.92 -9.19
CA LEU A 317 4.57 -1.20 -10.43
C LEU A 317 5.44 -2.03 -11.38
N GLN A 318 4.92 -3.15 -11.89
CA GLN A 318 5.53 -4.06 -12.86
C GLN A 318 5.13 -3.71 -14.30
N GLY A 319 4.17 -2.80 -14.49
CA GLY A 319 3.77 -2.26 -15.79
C GLY A 319 4.14 -0.78 -15.97
N ALA A 320 4.08 -0.32 -17.22
CA ALA A 320 4.20 1.09 -17.53
C ALA A 320 2.94 1.84 -17.07
N TYR A 321 3.14 3.03 -16.51
CA TYR A 321 2.10 3.83 -15.87
C TYR A 321 2.06 5.24 -16.46
N VAL A 322 0.99 5.99 -16.20
CA VAL A 322 0.95 7.40 -16.59
C VAL A 322 1.69 8.23 -15.55
N GLU A 323 2.71 8.97 -15.97
CA GLU A 323 3.41 9.90 -15.07
C GLU A 323 2.47 11.05 -14.66
N GLY A 324 2.39 11.31 -13.35
CA GLY A 324 1.58 12.37 -12.74
C GLY A 324 2.33 13.67 -12.53
#